data_AF-A0A1I1SXG1-F1
#
_entry.id   AF-A0A1I1SXG1-F1
#
_cell.length_a   1.000
_cell.length_b   1.000
_cell.length_c   1.000
_cell.angle_alpha   90.00
_cell.angle_beta   90.00
_cell.angle_gamma   90.00
#
_symmetry.space_group_name_H-M   'P 1'
#
loop_
_entity.id
_entity.type
_entity.pdbx_description
1 polymer ?
#
loop_
_entity_poly.entity_id
_entity_poly.type
_entity_poly.pdbx_seq_one_letter_code
_entity_poly.pdbx_strand_id
1 'polypeptide(L)'
;MTPAELSEAVLRAVRGAVSGGVLRAEVPADAGVRRPPHGDAQWATGIALRLAAEAGRPAREVAGLVRDGLAGVPGVVRAEVAGPGFVNVWTSGGAAVRAAVAETLARPPAPVLAEDPARDVRAWRAAAGGDPAGLLVQREGNPLFEVRYAHARCRALVREGARLGMGRPEAGELDGGAELALAGLLGEWPRVRETARGGAAGVARYLARVADAALRAAEERPPLPAGDEKPRAVHRARLALAQAAGTVLADGLYRLGVSAPDHL
;
A
#
# COMPACT_ATOMS: atom_id res chain seq x y z
N MET A 1 -8.58 -8.43 2.57
CA MET A 1 -10.03 -8.44 2.28
C MET A 1 -10.34 -7.38 1.23
N THR A 2 -11.03 -7.75 0.16
CA THR A 2 -11.51 -6.83 -0.90
C THR A 2 -12.79 -6.08 -0.46
N PRO A 3 -13.20 -5.00 -1.15
CA PRO A 3 -14.46 -4.31 -0.84
C PRO A 3 -15.69 -5.22 -0.97
N ALA A 4 -15.68 -6.12 -1.96
CA ALA A 4 -16.76 -7.08 -2.18
C ALA A 4 -16.82 -8.11 -1.05
N GLU A 5 -15.68 -8.68 -0.66
CA GLU A 5 -15.58 -9.59 0.49
C GLU A 5 -16.03 -8.92 1.80
N LEU A 6 -15.66 -7.66 2.01
CA LEU A 6 -16.11 -6.90 3.17
C LEU A 6 -17.62 -6.60 3.10
N SER A 7 -18.15 -6.25 1.92
CA SER A 7 -19.59 -6.04 1.73
C SER A 7 -20.37 -7.31 2.07
N GLU A 8 -19.92 -8.48 1.59
CA GLU A 8 -20.49 -9.77 1.94
C GLU A 8 -20.40 -10.07 3.44
N ALA A 9 -19.26 -9.78 4.08
CA ALA A 9 -19.10 -9.97 5.52
C ALA A 9 -20.06 -9.09 6.33
N VAL A 10 -20.21 -7.82 5.95
CA VAL A 10 -21.16 -6.88 6.58
C VAL A 10 -22.60 -7.37 6.39
N LEU A 11 -22.99 -7.77 5.17
CA LEU A 11 -24.32 -8.29 4.90
C LEU A 11 -24.59 -9.59 5.66
N ARG A 12 -23.58 -10.47 5.81
CA ARG A 12 -23.68 -11.68 6.63
C ARG A 12 -23.90 -11.36 8.10
N ALA A 13 -23.17 -10.38 8.64
CA ALA A 13 -23.38 -9.91 10.01
C ALA A 13 -24.81 -9.36 10.23
N VAL A 14 -25.30 -8.56 9.29
CA VAL A 14 -26.69 -8.03 9.34
C VAL A 14 -27.72 -9.15 9.25
N ARG A 15 -27.56 -10.10 8.30
CA ARG A 15 -28.45 -11.27 8.19
C ARG A 15 -28.48 -12.06 9.48
N GLY A 16 -27.32 -12.29 10.11
CA GLY A 16 -27.22 -12.95 11.41
C GLY A 16 -28.03 -12.23 12.50
N ALA A 17 -27.93 -10.90 12.58
CA ALA A 17 -28.69 -10.10 13.54
C ALA A 17 -30.21 -10.13 13.26
N VAL A 18 -30.62 -10.16 12.00
CA VAL A 18 -32.05 -10.27 11.61
C VAL A 18 -32.60 -11.66 11.90
N SER A 19 -31.92 -12.71 11.47
CA SER A 19 -32.33 -14.09 11.73
C SER A 19 -32.34 -14.44 13.23
N GLY A 20 -31.47 -13.82 14.02
CA GLY A 20 -31.47 -13.94 15.48
C GLY A 20 -32.54 -13.10 16.19
N GLY A 21 -33.35 -12.33 15.47
CA GLY A 21 -34.40 -11.47 16.04
C GLY A 21 -33.88 -10.22 16.76
N VAL A 22 -32.58 -9.96 16.73
CA VAL A 22 -31.92 -8.81 17.38
C VAL A 22 -32.15 -7.53 16.58
N LEU A 23 -32.28 -7.63 15.26
CA LEU A 23 -32.53 -6.50 14.36
C LEU A 23 -33.79 -6.74 13.53
N ARG A 24 -34.71 -5.78 13.48
CA ARG A 24 -35.94 -5.85 12.67
C ARG A 24 -35.83 -4.92 11.47
N ALA A 25 -35.23 -5.36 10.39
CA ALA A 25 -35.13 -4.58 9.16
C ALA A 25 -34.92 -5.52 7.96
N GLU A 26 -35.31 -5.08 6.77
CA GLU A 26 -34.95 -5.76 5.53
C GLU A 26 -33.43 -5.65 5.27
N VAL A 27 -32.81 -6.75 4.83
CA VAL A 27 -31.38 -6.76 4.54
C VAL A 27 -31.15 -6.15 3.14
N PRO A 28 -30.39 -5.05 3.01
CA PRO A 28 -30.14 -4.41 1.73
C PRO A 28 -29.30 -5.32 0.81
N ALA A 29 -29.41 -5.12 -0.50
CA ALA A 29 -28.60 -5.86 -1.48
C ALA A 29 -27.10 -5.50 -1.43
N ASP A 30 -26.76 -4.28 -1.00
CA ASP A 30 -25.38 -3.79 -0.90
C ASP A 30 -25.14 -3.10 0.45
N ALA A 31 -23.98 -3.34 1.05
CA ALA A 31 -23.55 -2.71 2.29
C ALA A 31 -23.01 -1.29 2.13
N GLY A 32 -22.77 -0.80 0.91
CA GLY A 32 -22.28 0.56 0.68
C GLY A 32 -20.88 0.78 1.25
N VAL A 33 -20.02 -0.24 1.12
CA VAL A 33 -18.61 -0.20 1.54
C VAL A 33 -17.86 0.77 0.64
N ARG A 34 -17.19 1.76 1.25
CA ARG A 34 -16.45 2.81 0.54
C ARG A 34 -15.22 3.24 1.32
N ARG A 35 -14.33 4.02 0.70
CA ARG A 35 -13.24 4.67 1.44
C ARG A 35 -13.79 5.78 2.33
N PRO A 36 -13.38 5.88 3.60
CA PRO A 36 -13.73 7.01 4.44
C PRO A 36 -13.03 8.28 3.93
N PRO A 37 -13.67 9.46 4.09
CA PRO A 37 -13.06 10.73 3.67
C PRO A 37 -11.90 11.17 4.58
N HIS A 38 -11.91 10.74 5.85
CA HIS A 38 -10.92 11.09 6.87
C HIS A 38 -10.61 9.88 7.78
N GLY A 39 -9.43 9.88 8.40
CA GLY A 39 -8.96 8.80 9.28
C GLY A 39 -8.09 7.76 8.56
N ASP A 40 -7.64 6.76 9.30
CA ASP A 40 -6.72 5.69 8.86
C ASP A 40 -7.44 4.37 8.50
N ALA A 41 -8.76 4.30 8.68
CA ALA A 41 -9.54 3.12 8.28
C ALA A 41 -9.50 2.93 6.76
N GLN A 42 -9.35 1.68 6.31
CA GLN A 42 -9.31 1.39 4.87
C GLN A 42 -10.71 1.43 4.24
N TRP A 43 -11.73 1.04 5.01
CA TRP A 43 -13.11 0.99 4.55
C TRP A 43 -14.07 1.57 5.59
N ALA A 44 -15.21 2.05 5.12
CA ALA A 44 -16.33 2.47 5.94
C ALA A 44 -17.65 2.03 5.31
N THR A 45 -18.62 1.70 6.13
CA THR A 45 -20.01 1.47 5.71
C THR A 45 -20.97 2.31 6.53
N GLY A 46 -21.95 2.92 5.84
CA GLY A 46 -23.08 3.61 6.46
C GLY A 46 -24.33 2.77 6.57
N ILE A 47 -24.23 1.43 6.47
CA ILE A 47 -25.40 0.53 6.45
C ILE A 47 -26.30 0.70 7.68
N ALA A 48 -25.71 0.94 8.85
CA ALA A 48 -26.47 1.11 10.09
C ALA A 48 -27.39 2.34 10.08
N LEU A 49 -27.00 3.42 9.38
CA LEU A 49 -27.85 4.60 9.21
C LEU A 49 -29.10 4.29 8.39
N ARG A 50 -28.98 3.42 7.38
CA ARG A 50 -30.12 2.99 6.55
C ARG A 50 -31.08 2.08 7.33
N LEU A 51 -30.53 1.20 8.17
CA LEU A 51 -31.31 0.22 8.92
C LEU A 51 -31.94 0.76 10.20
N ALA A 52 -31.41 1.85 10.76
CA ALA A 52 -31.82 2.42 12.04
C ALA A 52 -33.32 2.74 12.12
N ALA A 53 -33.85 3.41 11.10
CA ALA A 53 -35.24 3.86 11.08
C ALA A 53 -36.22 2.69 11.08
N GLU A 54 -35.97 1.70 10.22
CA GLU A 54 -36.81 0.51 10.11
C GLU A 54 -36.71 -0.38 11.36
N ALA A 55 -35.52 -0.48 11.94
CA ALA A 55 -35.29 -1.20 13.18
C ALA A 55 -35.86 -0.52 14.43
N GLY A 56 -36.29 0.74 14.34
CA GLY A 56 -36.73 1.54 15.48
C GLY A 56 -35.62 1.73 16.53
N ARG A 57 -34.35 1.76 16.10
CA ARG A 57 -33.18 1.79 16.99
C ARG A 57 -32.21 2.91 16.63
N PRO A 58 -31.44 3.46 17.59
CA PRO A 58 -30.37 4.39 17.28
C PRO A 58 -29.36 3.79 16.30
N ALA A 59 -28.98 4.56 15.27
CA ALA A 59 -28.03 4.09 14.26
C ALA A 59 -26.68 3.66 14.85
N ARG A 60 -26.24 4.30 15.93
CA ARG A 60 -25.02 3.92 16.66
C ARG A 60 -25.12 2.52 17.29
N GLU A 61 -26.30 2.14 17.75
CA GLU A 61 -26.54 0.81 18.33
C GLU A 61 -26.55 -0.27 17.24
N VAL A 62 -27.20 0.01 16.10
CA VAL A 62 -27.16 -0.87 14.92
C VAL A 62 -25.73 -1.01 14.38
N ALA A 63 -24.95 0.07 14.38
CA ALA A 63 -23.55 0.04 13.99
C ALA A 63 -22.71 -0.83 14.95
N GLY A 64 -23.03 -0.83 16.24
CA GLY A 64 -22.43 -1.71 17.24
C GLY A 64 -22.64 -3.19 16.91
N LEU A 65 -23.87 -3.57 16.53
CA LEU A 65 -24.16 -4.95 16.11
C LEU A 65 -23.37 -5.36 14.87
N VAL A 66 -23.28 -4.47 13.87
CA VAL A 66 -22.50 -4.74 12.67
C VAL A 66 -21.01 -4.89 13.02
N ARG A 67 -20.45 -4.00 13.85
CA ARG A 67 -19.08 -4.11 14.36
C ARG A 67 -18.86 -5.45 15.05
N ASP A 68 -19.75 -5.86 15.94
CA ASP A 68 -19.62 -7.09 16.70
C ASP A 68 -19.71 -8.33 15.80
N GLY A 69 -20.58 -8.30 14.80
CA GLY A 69 -20.67 -9.35 13.78
C GLY A 69 -19.47 -9.42 12.82
N LEU A 70 -18.65 -8.37 12.76
CA LEU A 70 -17.37 -8.37 12.03
C LEU A 70 -16.21 -8.87 12.90
N ALA A 71 -16.37 -8.98 14.23
CA ALA A 71 -15.34 -9.50 15.10
C ALA A 71 -15.04 -10.97 14.77
N GLY A 72 -13.76 -11.28 14.57
CA GLY A 72 -13.32 -12.64 14.21
C GLY A 72 -13.57 -13.03 12.75
N VAL A 73 -14.12 -12.14 11.92
CA VAL A 73 -14.19 -12.40 10.47
C VAL A 73 -12.78 -12.44 9.89
N PRO A 74 -12.38 -13.53 9.20
CA PRO A 74 -11.09 -13.61 8.55
C PRO A 74 -10.87 -12.42 7.61
N GLY A 75 -9.78 -11.67 7.82
CA GLY A 75 -9.47 -10.50 7.02
C GLY A 75 -9.94 -9.16 7.58
N VAL A 76 -10.67 -9.15 8.70
CA VAL A 76 -10.95 -7.94 9.50
C VAL A 76 -9.97 -7.89 10.67
N VAL A 77 -9.14 -6.85 10.73
CA VAL A 77 -8.21 -6.59 11.84
C VAL A 77 -8.98 -5.97 13.01
N ARG A 78 -9.80 -4.95 12.72
CA ARG A 78 -10.70 -4.32 13.69
C ARG A 78 -11.82 -3.56 12.99
N ALA A 79 -12.89 -3.29 13.71
CA ALA A 79 -13.97 -2.40 13.29
C ALA A 79 -14.35 -1.45 14.43
N GLU A 80 -14.70 -0.22 14.10
CA GLU A 80 -15.07 0.81 15.07
C GLU A 80 -16.28 1.61 14.61
N VAL A 81 -17.09 2.07 15.56
CA VAL A 81 -18.27 2.90 15.28
C VAL A 81 -17.87 4.38 15.32
N ALA A 82 -18.03 5.07 14.19
CA ALA A 82 -17.70 6.46 14.01
C ALA A 82 -18.95 7.35 13.89
N GLY A 83 -18.88 8.53 14.53
CA GLY A 83 -19.89 9.58 14.41
C GLY A 83 -21.34 9.09 14.62
N PRO A 84 -22.26 9.39 13.69
CA PRO A 84 -23.70 9.09 13.84
C PRO A 84 -24.07 7.61 13.63
N GLY A 85 -23.14 6.74 13.25
CA GLY A 85 -23.44 5.32 12.97
C GLY A 85 -22.71 4.76 11.75
N PHE A 86 -21.53 5.29 11.39
CA PHE A 86 -20.66 4.64 10.42
C PHE A 86 -19.87 3.52 11.09
N VAL A 87 -19.60 2.44 10.38
CA VAL A 87 -18.65 1.41 10.81
C VAL A 87 -17.39 1.54 9.98
N ASN A 88 -16.31 2.00 10.60
CA ASN A 88 -14.97 2.06 10.03
C ASN A 88 -14.30 0.70 10.23
N VAL A 89 -13.66 0.18 9.19
CA VAL A 89 -13.10 -1.17 9.17
C VAL A 89 -11.64 -1.12 8.73
N TRP A 90 -10.79 -1.75 9.52
CA TRP A 90 -9.43 -2.07 9.18
C TRP A 90 -9.40 -3.54 8.80
N THR A 91 -9.03 -3.79 7.56
CA THR A 91 -8.87 -5.12 7.01
C THR A 91 -7.41 -5.51 6.96
N SER A 92 -7.12 -6.80 6.99
CA SER A 92 -5.83 -7.26 6.50
C SER A 92 -5.83 -6.98 5.00
N GLY A 93 -5.14 -5.91 4.59
CA GLY A 93 -4.98 -5.52 3.20
C GLY A 93 -4.29 -6.59 2.35
N GLY A 94 -3.84 -7.68 2.98
CA GLY A 94 -3.11 -8.83 2.47
C GLY A 94 -3.44 -9.21 1.03
N ALA A 95 -4.68 -9.57 0.69
CA ALA A 95 -4.95 -10.15 -0.64
C ALA A 95 -4.69 -9.18 -1.81
N ALA A 96 -5.25 -7.97 -1.76
CA ALA A 96 -5.06 -6.96 -2.81
C ALA A 96 -3.62 -6.43 -2.83
N VAL A 97 -3.02 -6.26 -1.64
CA VAL A 97 -1.62 -5.86 -1.49
C VAL A 97 -0.66 -6.91 -2.05
N ARG A 98 -0.88 -8.19 -1.72
CA ARG A 98 -0.14 -9.33 -2.28
C ARG A 98 -0.28 -9.38 -3.78
N ALA A 99 -1.47 -9.20 -4.31
CA ALA A 99 -1.71 -9.20 -5.75
C ALA A 99 -0.93 -8.06 -6.44
N ALA A 100 -0.98 -6.84 -5.90
CA ALA A 100 -0.23 -5.70 -6.44
C ALA A 100 1.29 -5.92 -6.41
N VAL A 101 1.81 -6.48 -5.31
CA VAL A 101 3.24 -6.84 -5.21
C VAL A 101 3.58 -7.94 -6.22
N ALA A 102 2.80 -9.03 -6.27
CA ALA A 102 3.03 -10.15 -7.18
C ALA A 102 3.00 -9.73 -8.65
N GLU A 103 2.01 -8.90 -9.05
CA GLU A 103 1.91 -8.34 -10.38
C GLU A 103 3.13 -7.47 -10.71
N THR A 104 3.63 -6.69 -9.74
CA THR A 104 4.86 -5.91 -9.89
C THR A 104 6.09 -6.79 -10.12
N LEU A 105 6.22 -7.88 -9.37
CA LEU A 105 7.34 -8.82 -9.50
C LEU A 105 7.28 -9.66 -10.78
N ALA A 106 6.08 -9.85 -11.34
CA ALA A 106 5.88 -10.56 -12.61
C ALA A 106 6.19 -9.70 -13.83
N ARG A 107 6.29 -8.37 -13.68
CA ARG A 107 6.61 -7.46 -14.79
C ARG A 107 8.07 -7.62 -15.25
N PRO A 108 8.34 -7.49 -16.55
CA PRO A 108 9.72 -7.47 -17.04
C PRO A 108 10.46 -6.27 -16.43
N PRO A 109 11.75 -6.42 -16.11
CA PRO A 109 12.55 -5.29 -15.62
C PRO A 109 12.61 -4.20 -16.68
N ALA A 110 12.62 -2.94 -16.23
CA ALA A 110 12.85 -1.81 -17.10
C ALA A 110 14.25 -1.88 -17.73
N PRO A 111 14.46 -1.32 -18.94
CA PRO A 111 15.79 -1.23 -19.50
C PRO A 111 16.72 -0.41 -18.59
N VAL A 112 18.01 -0.78 -18.58
CA VAL A 112 19.02 -0.11 -17.75
C VAL A 112 19.66 1.02 -18.55
N LEU A 113 19.67 2.23 -17.97
CA LEU A 113 20.46 3.35 -18.47
C LEU A 113 21.81 3.36 -17.77
N ALA A 114 22.90 3.45 -18.52
CA ALA A 114 24.23 3.66 -17.97
C ALA A 114 24.26 4.95 -17.13
N GLU A 115 24.97 4.93 -16.02
CA GLU A 115 25.06 6.08 -15.12
C GLU A 115 25.70 7.28 -15.83
N ASP A 116 25.01 8.41 -15.79
CA ASP A 116 25.47 9.69 -16.32
C ASP A 116 24.86 10.79 -15.45
N PRO A 117 25.57 11.28 -14.42
CA PRO A 117 25.05 12.30 -13.53
C PRO A 117 24.60 13.57 -14.25
N ALA A 118 25.25 13.94 -15.35
CA ALA A 118 24.90 15.15 -16.09
C ALA A 118 23.58 14.96 -16.86
N ARG A 119 23.37 13.80 -17.50
CA ARG A 119 22.08 13.44 -18.12
C ARG A 119 20.99 13.35 -17.07
N ASP A 120 21.25 12.67 -15.96
CA ASP A 120 20.29 12.42 -14.90
C ASP A 120 19.79 13.72 -14.27
N VAL A 121 20.68 14.67 -13.99
CA VAL A 121 20.31 16.01 -13.50
C VAL A 121 19.48 16.77 -14.53
N ARG A 122 19.86 16.76 -15.82
CA ARG A 122 19.08 17.43 -16.87
C ARG A 122 17.68 16.84 -16.99
N ALA A 123 17.58 15.52 -17.01
CA ALA A 123 16.34 14.76 -17.09
C ALA A 123 15.42 15.03 -15.90
N TRP A 124 15.94 14.92 -14.68
CA TRP A 124 15.18 15.22 -13.48
C TRP A 124 14.70 16.67 -13.44
N ARG A 125 15.59 17.63 -13.76
CA ARG A 125 15.25 19.06 -13.76
C ARG A 125 14.16 19.38 -14.78
N ALA A 126 14.16 18.74 -15.95
CA ALA A 126 13.08 18.90 -16.93
C ALA A 126 11.73 18.38 -16.39
N ALA A 127 11.75 17.36 -15.53
CA ALA A 127 10.55 16.78 -14.94
C ALA A 127 10.04 17.54 -13.70
N ALA A 128 10.92 17.88 -12.76
CA ALA A 128 10.57 18.34 -11.42
C ALA A 128 11.24 19.66 -11.00
N GLY A 129 12.05 20.26 -11.87
CA GLY A 129 12.84 21.45 -11.53
C GLY A 129 14.01 21.14 -10.59
N GLY A 130 14.49 22.18 -9.92
CA GLY A 130 15.64 22.12 -9.01
C GLY A 130 16.90 22.77 -9.56
N ASP A 131 17.75 23.21 -8.63
CA ASP A 131 19.07 23.76 -8.95
C ASP A 131 20.03 22.62 -9.38
N PRO A 132 20.70 22.71 -10.53
CA PRO A 132 21.59 21.66 -11.02
C PRO A 132 22.71 21.28 -10.04
N ALA A 133 23.33 22.25 -9.37
CA ALA A 133 24.40 21.97 -8.42
C ALA A 133 23.82 21.25 -7.19
N GLY A 134 22.66 21.69 -6.69
CA GLY A 134 21.94 21.04 -5.61
C GLY A 134 21.53 19.59 -5.92
N LEU A 135 21.12 19.31 -7.16
CA LEU A 135 20.75 17.97 -7.61
C LEU A 135 21.94 16.99 -7.70
N LEU A 136 23.18 17.49 -7.81
CA LEU A 136 24.39 16.66 -7.77
C LEU A 136 24.81 16.28 -6.34
N VAL A 137 24.33 17.01 -5.32
CA VAL A 137 24.72 16.74 -3.92
C VAL A 137 23.95 15.54 -3.39
N GLN A 138 24.67 14.53 -2.91
CA GLN A 138 24.09 13.37 -2.24
C GLN A 138 23.71 13.71 -0.80
N ARG A 139 22.51 14.23 -0.59
CA ARG A 139 21.99 14.62 0.73
C ARG A 139 20.48 14.44 0.83
N GLU A 140 20.01 14.32 2.06
CA GLU A 140 18.59 14.47 2.38
C GLU A 140 18.07 15.84 1.92
N GLY A 141 16.84 15.88 1.40
CA GLY A 141 16.22 17.02 0.76
C GLY A 141 16.57 17.19 -0.73
N ASN A 142 17.45 16.35 -1.30
CA ASN A 142 17.61 16.24 -2.75
C ASN A 142 16.72 15.09 -3.28
N PRO A 143 15.59 15.38 -3.95
CA PRO A 143 14.64 14.35 -4.35
C PRO A 143 15.18 13.43 -5.45
N LEU A 144 16.12 13.88 -6.29
CA LEU A 144 16.79 13.01 -7.26
C LEU A 144 17.65 11.97 -6.53
N PHE A 145 18.44 12.42 -5.55
CA PHE A 145 19.27 11.54 -4.75
C PHE A 145 18.41 10.55 -3.95
N GLU A 146 17.38 11.02 -3.25
CA GLU A 146 16.51 10.17 -2.43
C GLU A 146 15.83 9.05 -3.23
N VAL A 147 15.34 9.36 -4.44
CA VAL A 147 14.72 8.35 -5.31
C VAL A 147 15.74 7.33 -5.79
N ARG A 148 16.94 7.76 -6.23
CA ARG A 148 18.01 6.84 -6.64
C ARG A 148 18.53 6.01 -5.46
N TYR A 149 18.64 6.62 -4.27
CA TYR A 149 19.06 5.95 -3.04
C TYR A 149 18.05 4.92 -2.57
N ALA A 150 16.76 5.23 -2.58
CA ALA A 150 15.71 4.26 -2.27
C ALA A 150 15.76 3.05 -3.21
N HIS A 151 16.01 3.27 -4.51
CA HIS A 151 16.21 2.18 -5.47
C HIS A 151 17.44 1.32 -5.11
N ALA A 152 18.61 1.94 -4.93
CA ALA A 152 19.84 1.26 -4.55
C ALA A 152 19.69 0.48 -3.23
N ARG A 153 18.98 1.05 -2.24
CA ARG A 153 18.69 0.40 -0.95
C ARG A 153 17.79 -0.82 -1.11
N CYS A 154 16.75 -0.74 -1.94
CA CYS A 154 15.89 -1.89 -2.26
C CYS A 154 16.70 -3.02 -2.93
N ARG A 155 17.58 -2.68 -3.87
CA ARG A 155 18.49 -3.64 -4.51
C ARG A 155 19.45 -4.29 -3.51
N ALA A 156 19.99 -3.49 -2.59
CA ALA A 156 20.85 -3.98 -1.52
C ALA A 156 20.14 -4.98 -0.60
N LEU A 157 18.92 -4.67 -0.15
CA LEU A 157 18.11 -5.56 0.68
C LEU A 157 17.85 -6.90 0.00
N VAL A 158 17.53 -6.90 -1.29
CA VAL A 158 17.30 -8.14 -2.05
C VAL A 158 18.57 -8.99 -2.16
N ARG A 159 19.71 -8.35 -2.44
CA ARG A 159 21.01 -9.02 -2.49
C ARG A 159 21.44 -9.58 -1.13
N GLU A 160 21.20 -8.84 -0.06
CA GLU A 160 21.49 -9.25 1.32
C GLU A 160 20.62 -10.43 1.74
N GLY A 161 19.31 -10.40 1.45
CA GLY A 161 18.42 -11.53 1.72
C GLY A 161 18.81 -12.80 0.97
N ALA A 162 19.29 -12.67 -0.28
CA ALA A 162 19.84 -13.79 -1.03
C ALA A 162 21.10 -14.38 -0.37
N ARG A 163 22.01 -13.54 0.15
CA ARG A 163 23.20 -13.99 0.90
C ARG A 163 22.85 -14.71 2.20
N LEU A 164 21.72 -14.34 2.83
CA LEU A 164 21.19 -15.01 4.02
C LEU A 164 20.40 -16.30 3.70
N GLY A 165 20.37 -16.74 2.44
CA GLY A 165 19.69 -17.98 2.04
C GLY A 165 18.16 -17.89 2.12
N MET A 166 17.58 -16.68 2.08
CA MET A 166 16.13 -16.49 2.21
C MET A 166 15.34 -16.95 0.97
N GLY A 167 16.01 -17.33 -0.11
CA GLY A 167 15.40 -17.73 -1.38
C GLY A 167 14.85 -16.53 -2.15
N ARG A 168 14.01 -16.82 -3.16
CA ARG A 168 13.37 -15.77 -3.98
C ARG A 168 12.33 -15.02 -3.14
N PRO A 169 12.29 -13.67 -3.19
CA PRO A 169 11.22 -12.91 -2.58
C PRO A 169 9.86 -13.31 -3.12
N GLU A 170 8.88 -13.45 -2.23
CA GLU A 170 7.53 -13.92 -2.54
C GLU A 170 6.50 -13.01 -1.87
N ALA A 171 5.46 -12.63 -2.61
CA ALA A 171 4.38 -11.80 -2.06
C ALA A 171 3.67 -12.55 -0.92
N GLY A 172 3.57 -11.92 0.25
CA GLY A 172 3.01 -12.53 1.45
C GLY A 172 2.22 -11.54 2.30
N GLU A 173 1.76 -12.02 3.47
CA GLU A 173 1.01 -11.18 4.41
C GLU A 173 1.89 -10.03 4.96
N LEU A 174 1.30 -8.84 5.02
CA LEU A 174 1.89 -7.61 5.54
C LEU A 174 0.88 -6.97 6.51
N ASP A 175 1.36 -6.51 7.66
CA ASP A 175 0.53 -6.00 8.76
C ASP A 175 0.94 -4.59 9.24
N GLY A 176 2.07 -4.06 8.77
CA GLY A 176 2.55 -2.73 9.11
C GLY A 176 1.84 -1.62 8.32
N GLY A 177 1.54 -0.51 9.01
CA GLY A 177 0.94 0.67 8.37
C GLY A 177 1.77 1.20 7.20
N ALA A 178 3.09 1.33 7.37
CA ALA A 178 3.99 1.75 6.30
C ALA A 178 4.09 0.73 5.15
N GLU A 179 4.08 -0.57 5.46
CA GLU A 179 4.10 -1.65 4.45
C GLU A 179 2.84 -1.59 3.56
N LEU A 180 1.68 -1.41 4.18
CA LEU A 180 0.40 -1.29 3.47
C LEU A 180 0.32 0.01 2.67
N ALA A 181 0.84 1.11 3.20
CA ALA A 181 0.91 2.39 2.48
C ALA A 181 1.79 2.29 1.21
N LEU A 182 2.97 1.69 1.33
CA LEU A 182 3.85 1.42 0.20
C LEU A 182 3.17 0.52 -0.83
N ALA A 183 2.58 -0.60 -0.40
CA ALA A 183 1.87 -1.50 -1.31
C ALA A 183 0.72 -0.81 -2.06
N GLY A 184 -0.01 0.07 -1.39
CA GLY A 184 -1.04 0.91 -2.01
C GLY A 184 -0.48 1.77 -3.14
N LEU A 185 0.67 2.44 -2.91
CA LEU A 185 1.36 3.21 -3.93
C LEU A 185 1.78 2.34 -5.11
N LEU A 186 2.37 1.16 -4.87
CA LEU A 186 2.79 0.25 -5.94
C LEU A 186 1.62 -0.20 -6.83
N GLY A 187 0.45 -0.41 -6.23
CA GLY A 187 -0.80 -0.72 -6.95
C GLY A 187 -1.31 0.42 -7.84
N GLU A 188 -0.90 1.67 -7.60
CA GLU A 188 -1.24 2.81 -8.46
C GLU A 188 -0.35 2.87 -9.73
N TRP A 189 0.81 2.20 -9.74
CA TRP A 189 1.82 2.34 -10.81
C TRP A 189 1.28 2.06 -12.23
N PRO A 190 0.48 0.99 -12.49
CA PRO A 190 -0.05 0.73 -13.83
C PRO A 190 -0.84 1.93 -14.40
N ARG A 191 -1.63 2.59 -13.55
CA ARG A 191 -2.39 3.78 -13.95
C ARG A 191 -1.46 4.99 -14.11
N VAL A 192 -0.51 5.19 -13.19
CA VAL A 192 0.41 6.35 -13.24
C VAL A 192 1.25 6.31 -14.52
N ARG A 193 1.79 5.14 -14.91
CA ARG A 193 2.62 5.03 -16.12
C ARG A 193 1.86 5.20 -17.44
N GLU A 194 0.55 4.92 -17.45
CA GLU A 194 -0.32 5.01 -18.64
C GLU A 194 -0.99 6.38 -18.76
N THR A 195 -1.39 6.97 -17.63
CA THR A 195 -2.26 8.16 -17.61
C THR A 195 -1.59 9.42 -17.10
N ALA A 196 -0.36 9.30 -16.55
CA ALA A 196 0.43 10.33 -15.85
C ALA A 196 -0.19 11.74 -15.90
N ARG A 197 -1.19 12.00 -15.05
CA ARG A 197 -1.79 13.34 -14.95
C ARG A 197 -0.68 14.32 -14.55
N GLY A 198 -0.33 15.25 -15.44
CA GLY A 198 0.79 16.18 -15.24
C GLY A 198 2.13 15.74 -15.85
N GLY A 199 2.18 14.72 -16.71
CA GLY A 199 3.38 14.34 -17.46
C GLY A 199 4.55 13.90 -16.57
N ALA A 200 5.78 14.20 -16.99
CA ALA A 200 7.01 13.86 -16.27
C ALA A 200 7.02 14.37 -14.81
N ALA A 201 6.42 15.54 -14.55
CA ALA A 201 6.29 16.10 -13.19
C ALA A 201 5.38 15.26 -12.28
N GLY A 202 4.33 14.66 -12.85
CA GLY A 202 3.46 13.72 -12.12
C GLY A 202 4.24 12.45 -11.72
N VAL A 203 5.04 11.91 -12.65
CA VAL A 203 5.88 10.73 -12.40
C VAL A 203 6.93 11.03 -11.34
N ALA A 204 7.68 12.13 -11.44
CA ALA A 204 8.72 12.47 -10.46
C ALA A 204 8.16 12.60 -9.03
N ARG A 205 7.01 13.27 -8.85
CA ARG A 205 6.32 13.36 -7.54
C ARG A 205 5.84 12.01 -7.03
N TYR A 206 5.36 11.15 -7.91
CA TYR A 206 4.98 9.79 -7.54
C TYR A 206 6.18 8.96 -7.07
N LEU A 207 7.32 9.03 -7.77
CA LEU A 207 8.54 8.33 -7.37
C LEU A 207 9.08 8.81 -6.03
N ALA A 208 9.03 10.11 -5.74
CA ALA A 208 9.40 10.64 -4.43
C ALA A 208 8.53 10.04 -3.30
N ARG A 209 7.21 9.90 -3.51
CA ARG A 209 6.31 9.24 -2.55
C ARG A 209 6.63 7.76 -2.37
N VAL A 210 6.95 7.05 -3.45
CA VAL A 210 7.35 5.64 -3.38
C VAL A 210 8.68 5.49 -2.63
N ALA A 211 9.64 6.39 -2.86
CA ALA A 211 10.94 6.39 -2.20
C ALA A 211 10.80 6.59 -0.68
N ASP A 212 10.08 7.63 -0.23
CA ASP A 212 9.79 7.87 1.20
C ASP A 212 9.12 6.65 1.84
N ALA A 213 8.07 6.12 1.20
CA ALA A 213 7.34 4.97 1.73
C ALA A 213 8.21 3.69 1.78
N ALA A 214 9.10 3.48 0.81
CA ALA A 214 10.03 2.35 0.79
C ALA A 214 11.04 2.41 1.93
N LEU A 215 11.63 3.58 2.15
CA LEU A 215 12.59 3.78 3.24
C LEU A 215 11.91 3.65 4.60
N ARG A 216 10.76 4.30 4.81
CA ARG A 216 9.99 4.21 6.06
C ARG A 216 9.54 2.77 6.36
N ALA A 217 9.02 2.04 5.36
CA ALA A 217 8.61 0.65 5.55
C ALA A 217 9.78 -0.25 5.96
N ALA A 218 10.96 -0.06 5.35
CA ALA A 218 12.16 -0.83 5.68
C ALA A 218 12.74 -0.47 7.06
N GLU A 219 12.58 0.77 7.51
CA GLU A 219 12.99 1.23 8.84
C GLU A 219 12.05 0.69 9.94
N GLU A 220 10.74 0.86 9.79
CA GLU A 220 9.76 0.42 10.79
C GLU A 220 9.69 -1.11 10.90
N ARG A 221 9.82 -1.81 9.77
CA ARG A 221 9.70 -3.26 9.66
C ARG A 221 10.82 -3.82 8.78
N PRO A 222 12.02 -4.04 9.33
CA PRO A 222 13.17 -4.54 8.59
C PRO A 222 12.84 -5.82 7.78
N PRO A 223 13.21 -5.87 6.48
CA PRO A 223 13.00 -7.08 5.66
C PRO A 223 13.95 -8.22 6.00
N LEU A 224 15.12 -7.90 6.56
CA LEU A 224 16.16 -8.86 6.91
C LEU A 224 16.04 -9.23 8.39
N PRO A 225 16.22 -10.52 8.74
CA PRO A 225 16.34 -10.92 10.14
C PRO A 225 17.61 -10.34 10.78
N ALA A 226 17.59 -10.09 12.09
CA ALA A 226 18.72 -9.55 12.83
C ALA A 226 19.20 -10.50 13.94
N GLY A 227 20.52 -10.52 14.19
CA GLY A 227 21.13 -11.38 15.20
C GLY A 227 20.84 -12.86 14.95
N ASP A 228 20.33 -13.55 15.97
CA ASP A 228 19.98 -14.98 15.92
C ASP A 228 18.58 -15.25 15.34
N GLU A 229 17.88 -14.22 14.85
CA GLU A 229 16.56 -14.38 14.25
C GLU A 229 16.64 -15.23 12.98
N LYS A 230 15.81 -16.28 12.91
CA LYS A 230 15.72 -17.11 11.70
C LYS A 230 14.89 -16.41 10.61
N PRO A 231 15.25 -16.54 9.32
CA PRO A 231 14.38 -16.15 8.21
C PRO A 231 12.98 -16.78 8.31
N ARG A 232 11.93 -15.97 8.12
CA ARG A 232 10.52 -16.38 8.18
C ARG A 232 9.77 -15.89 6.94
N ALA A 233 8.53 -16.35 6.76
CA ALA A 233 7.66 -15.94 5.66
C ALA A 233 7.46 -14.42 5.60
N VAL A 234 7.32 -13.76 6.76
CA VAL A 234 7.18 -12.29 6.83
C VAL A 234 8.41 -11.55 6.27
N HIS A 235 9.62 -12.07 6.52
CA HIS A 235 10.86 -11.50 5.99
C HIS A 235 10.92 -11.62 4.46
N ARG A 236 10.47 -12.75 3.91
CA ARG A 236 10.32 -12.93 2.46
C ARG A 236 9.27 -11.98 1.85
N ALA A 237 8.14 -11.78 2.53
CA ALA A 237 7.09 -10.86 2.10
C ALA A 237 7.57 -9.40 2.06
N ARG A 238 8.33 -8.97 3.08
CA ARG A 238 8.95 -7.64 3.13
C ARG A 238 10.02 -7.45 2.07
N LEU A 239 10.84 -8.48 1.82
CA LEU A 239 11.78 -8.47 0.71
C LEU A 239 11.07 -8.34 -0.64
N ALA A 240 9.93 -9.00 -0.80
CA ALA A 240 9.12 -8.94 -2.02
C ALA A 240 8.56 -7.53 -2.23
N LEU A 241 8.11 -6.88 -1.16
CA LEU A 241 7.69 -5.49 -1.17
C LEU A 241 8.84 -4.54 -1.55
N ALA A 242 10.03 -4.72 -0.96
CA ALA A 242 11.21 -3.94 -1.31
C ALA A 242 11.65 -4.15 -2.77
N GLN A 243 11.62 -5.40 -3.26
CA GLN A 243 11.91 -5.71 -4.66
C GLN A 243 10.91 -5.04 -5.61
N ALA A 244 9.62 -5.10 -5.28
CA ALA A 244 8.57 -4.45 -6.07
C ALA A 244 8.74 -2.92 -6.11
N ALA A 245 9.08 -2.30 -4.97
CA ALA A 245 9.42 -0.87 -4.93
C ALA A 245 10.62 -0.54 -5.80
N GLY A 246 11.70 -1.32 -5.71
CA GLY A 246 12.88 -1.18 -6.57
C GLY A 246 12.54 -1.26 -8.07
N THR A 247 11.65 -2.17 -8.46
CA THR A 247 11.17 -2.31 -9.85
C THR A 247 10.39 -1.08 -10.32
N VAL A 248 9.48 -0.56 -9.49
CA VAL A 248 8.70 0.66 -9.82
C VAL A 248 9.62 1.88 -9.93
N LEU A 249 10.57 2.03 -9.00
CA LEU A 249 11.55 3.12 -9.03
C LEU A 249 12.42 3.05 -10.29
N ALA A 250 12.87 1.87 -10.69
CA ALA A 250 13.64 1.68 -11.92
C ALA A 250 12.86 2.05 -13.19
N ASP A 251 11.62 1.55 -13.33
CA ASP A 251 10.75 1.87 -14.48
C ASP A 251 10.43 3.37 -14.53
N GLY A 252 10.16 3.98 -13.38
CA GLY A 252 9.95 5.41 -13.27
C GLY A 252 11.17 6.25 -13.67
N LEU A 253 12.35 5.94 -13.12
CA LEU A 253 13.60 6.63 -13.44
C LEU A 253 13.93 6.49 -14.93
N TYR A 254 13.79 5.28 -15.49
CA TYR A 254 13.97 5.03 -16.92
C TYR A 254 13.06 5.92 -17.78
N ARG A 255 11.77 6.04 -17.44
CA ARG A 255 10.81 6.90 -18.14
C ARG A 255 11.13 8.39 -18.06
N LEU A 256 11.82 8.81 -17.00
CA LEU A 256 12.31 10.17 -16.86
C LEU A 256 13.63 10.39 -17.63
N GLY A 257 14.30 9.35 -18.10
CA GLY A 257 15.64 9.43 -18.70
C GLY A 257 16.76 9.49 -17.66
N VAL A 258 16.50 9.02 -16.44
CA VAL A 258 17.41 9.02 -15.29
C VAL A 258 17.92 7.59 -15.03
N SER A 259 19.21 7.43 -14.72
CA SER A 259 19.76 6.13 -14.34
C SER A 259 19.27 5.66 -12.96
N ALA A 260 19.10 4.35 -12.83
CA ALA A 260 18.78 3.66 -11.57
C ALA A 260 20.01 2.83 -11.16
N PRO A 261 20.90 3.37 -10.31
CA PRO A 261 22.16 2.72 -9.98
C PRO A 261 21.96 1.55 -9.01
N ASP A 262 22.74 0.48 -9.17
CA ASP A 262 22.70 -0.65 -8.23
C ASP A 262 23.29 -0.30 -6.84
N HIS A 263 24.10 0.76 -6.77
CA HIS A 263 24.83 1.24 -5.59
C HIS A 263 24.95 2.77 -5.61
N LEU A 264 24.91 3.41 -4.43
CA LEU A 264 25.20 4.84 -4.23
C LEU A 264 26.09 5.02 -3.01
#